data_AF-A0A9E0HLZ9-F1
#
_entry.id   AF-A0A9E0HLZ9-F1
#
_cell.length_a   1.000
_cell.length_b   1.000
_cell.length_c   1.000
_cell.angle_alpha   90.00
_cell.angle_beta   90.00
_cell.angle_gamma   90.00
#
_symmetry.space_group_name_H-M   'P 1'
#
loop_
_entity.id
_entity.type
_entity.pdbx_description
1 polymer ?
#
loop_
_entity_poly.entity_id
_entity_poly.type
_entity_poly.pdbx_seq_one_letter_code
_entity_poly.pdbx_strand_id
1 'polypeptide(L)' 'MNKRKLLGYAIWLVAFLIPLQPSILDTHGVSNTMGVISFVALVVLVFLGYFLVDGADEPKADHGH' A
#
# COMPACT_ATOMS: atom_id res chain seq x y z
N MET A 1 -5.60 18.32 -1.36
CA MET A 1 -5.05 17.02 -0.90
C MET A 1 -3.64 16.86 -1.45
N ASN A 2 -2.64 16.52 -0.63
CA ASN A 2 -1.26 16.35 -1.09
C ASN A 2 -1.22 15.20 -2.14
N LYS A 3 -0.54 15.42 -3.27
CA LYS A 3 -0.41 14.43 -4.37
C LYS A 3 0.19 13.10 -3.87
N ARG A 4 1.10 13.15 -2.91
CA ARG A 4 1.71 11.96 -2.28
C ARG A 4 0.70 11.19 -1.42
N LYS A 5 -0.13 11.88 -0.64
CA LYS A 5 -1.25 11.25 0.12
C LYS A 5 -2.26 10.60 -0.83
N LEU A 6 -2.65 11.28 -1.91
CA LEU A 6 -3.54 10.72 -2.92
C LEU A 6 -2.93 9.45 -3.56
N LEU A 7 -1.64 9.47 -3.89
CA LEU A 7 -0.94 8.30 -4.43
C LEU A 7 -0.90 7.15 -3.41
N GLY A 8 -0.66 7.44 -2.13
CA GLY A 8 -0.69 6.44 -1.07
C GLY A 8 -2.05 5.75 -0.94
N TYR A 9 -3.15 6.51 -0.99
CA TYR A 9 -4.50 5.93 -0.99
C TYR A 9 -4.79 5.09 -2.23
N ALA A 10 -4.32 5.51 -3.41
CA ALA A 10 -4.46 4.73 -4.63
C ALA A 10 -3.68 3.40 -4.54
N ILE A 11 -2.48 3.40 -3.95
CA ILE A 11 -1.70 2.18 -3.71
C ILE A 11 -2.43 1.22 -2.76
N TRP A 12 -3.05 1.73 -1.69
CA TRP A 12 -3.86 0.88 -0.81
C TRP A 12 -5.06 0.28 -1.52
N LEU A 13 -5.77 1.04 -2.36
CA LEU A 13 -6.84 0.49 -3.18
C LEU A 13 -6.33 -0.66 -4.06
N VAL A 14 -5.19 -0.46 -4.74
CA VAL A 14 -4.58 -1.51 -5.56
C VAL A 14 -4.21 -2.73 -4.71
N ALA A 15 -3.63 -2.53 -3.53
CA ALA A 15 -3.24 -3.59 -2.60
C ALA A 15 -4.44 -4.43 -2.14
N PHE A 16 -5.54 -3.78 -1.75
CA PHE A 16 -6.72 -4.49 -1.25
C PHE A 16 -7.61 -5.07 -2.35
N LEU A 17 -7.49 -4.60 -3.59
CA LEU A 17 -8.25 -5.15 -4.71
C LEU A 17 -7.53 -6.30 -5.42
N ILE A 18 -6.22 -6.20 -5.62
CA ILE A 18 -5.49 -7.13 -6.48
C ILE A 18 -4.83 -8.24 -5.67
N PRO A 19 -3.77 -8.00 -4.86
CA PRO A 19 -3.07 -9.07 -4.17
C PRO A 19 -3.84 -9.65 -2.99
N LEU A 20 -4.81 -8.94 -2.37
CA LEU A 20 -5.62 -9.48 -1.27
C LEU A 20 -6.44 -10.72 -1.68
N GLN A 21 -6.92 -10.75 -2.92
CA GLN A 21 -7.74 -11.84 -3.45
C GLN A 21 -6.98 -13.18 -3.44
N PRO A 22 -5.91 -13.38 -4.24
CA PRO A 22 -5.20 -14.65 -4.31
C PRO A 22 -4.35 -14.97 -3.06
N SER A 23 -4.12 -13.99 -2.16
CA SER A 23 -3.34 -14.23 -0.94
C SER A 23 -4.17 -14.68 0.26
N ILE A 24 -5.42 -14.20 0.38
CA ILE A 24 -6.23 -14.39 1.59
C ILE A 24 -7.67 -14.80 1.28
N LEU A 25 -8.35 -14.13 0.34
CA LEU A 25 -9.81 -14.26 0.19
C LEU A 25 -10.23 -15.41 -0.73
N ASP A 26 -9.58 -15.57 -1.88
CA ASP A 26 -9.89 -16.59 -2.86
C ASP A 26 -8.62 -17.37 -3.22
N THR A 27 -8.27 -18.29 -2.34
CA THR A 27 -7.09 -19.15 -2.50
C THR A 27 -7.42 -20.42 -3.29
N HIS A 28 -8.68 -20.63 -3.66
CA HIS A 28 -9.08 -21.86 -4.37
C HIS A 28 -8.55 -21.82 -5.81
N GLY A 29 -7.79 -22.83 -6.20
CA GLY A 29 -7.16 -22.90 -7.53
C GLY A 29 -5.92 -22.01 -7.70
N VAL A 30 -5.49 -21.30 -6.65
CA VAL A 30 -4.25 -20.53 -6.63
C VAL A 30 -3.11 -21.44 -6.17
N SER A 31 -1.98 -21.42 -6.88
CA SER A 31 -0.79 -22.16 -6.45
C SER A 31 -0.20 -21.55 -5.19
N ASN A 32 0.39 -22.38 -4.32
CA ASN A 32 0.99 -21.89 -3.06
C ASN A 32 2.04 -20.78 -3.32
N THR A 33 2.87 -20.96 -4.35
CA THR A 33 3.83 -19.95 -4.79
C THR A 33 3.16 -18.62 -5.17
N MET A 34 2.06 -18.66 -5.92
CA MET A 34 1.32 -17.45 -6.30
C MET A 34 0.71 -16.78 -5.06
N GLY A 35 0.12 -17.56 -4.15
CA GLY A 35 -0.44 -17.04 -2.90
C GLY A 35 0.62 -16.32 -2.05
N VAL A 36 1.82 -16.91 -1.91
CA VAL A 36 2.93 -16.30 -1.17
C VAL A 36 3.43 -15.03 -1.86
N ILE A 37 3.62 -15.03 -3.19
CA ILE A 37 4.03 -13.83 -3.94
C ILE A 37 3.00 -12.72 -3.77
N SER A 38 1.71 -13.03 -3.90
CA SER A 38 0.64 -12.07 -3.70
C SER A 38 0.58 -11.56 -2.27
N PHE A 39 0.83 -12.40 -1.27
CA PHE A 39 0.89 -11.98 0.12
C PHE A 39 2.05 -11.00 0.38
N VAL A 40 3.25 -11.31 -0.15
CA VAL A 40 4.40 -10.40 -0.05
C VAL A 40 4.12 -9.08 -0.77
N ALA A 41 3.52 -9.13 -1.95
CA ALA A 41 3.11 -7.93 -2.69
C ALA A 41 2.09 -7.09 -1.91
N LEU A 42 1.09 -7.71 -1.28
CA LEU A 42 0.12 -7.04 -0.41
C LEU A 42 0.83 -6.29 0.71
N VAL A 43 1.74 -6.96 1.44
CA VAL A 43 2.50 -6.36 2.55
C VAL A 43 3.32 -5.16 2.06
N VAL A 44 4.09 -5.33 0.98
CA VAL A 44 4.91 -4.25 0.41
C VAL A 44 4.07 -3.05 0.00
N LEU A 45 2.94 -3.27 -0.68
CA LEU A 45 2.07 -2.18 -1.12
C LEU A 45 1.39 -1.48 0.07
N VAL A 46 1.01 -2.21 1.12
CA VAL A 46 0.45 -1.60 2.33
C VAL A 46 1.47 -0.67 3.00
N PHE A 47 2.72 -1.12 3.17
CA PHE A 47 3.78 -0.28 3.74
C PHE A 47 4.20 0.87 2.83
N LEU A 48 4.21 0.67 1.51
CA LEU A 48 4.49 1.72 0.55
C LEU A 48 3.40 2.81 0.60
N GLY A 49 2.13 2.41 0.66
CA GLY A 49 1.01 3.33 0.84
C GLY A 49 1.15 4.12 2.15
N TYR A 50 1.49 3.45 3.26
CA TYR A 50 1.77 4.10 4.54
C TYR A 50 2.89 5.14 4.42
N PHE A 51 4.04 4.75 3.86
CA PHE A 51 5.19 5.63 3.67
C PHE A 51 4.86 6.88 2.86
N LEU A 52 4.04 6.74 1.81
CA LEU A 52 3.63 7.87 0.98
C LEU A 52 2.60 8.78 1.66
N VAL A 53 1.73 8.25 2.51
CA VAL A 53 0.77 9.04 3.27
C VAL A 53 1.48 9.80 4.40
N ASP A 54 2.33 9.12 5.16
CA ASP A 54 3.03 9.68 6.32
C ASP A 54 4.11 10.68 5.90
N GLY A 55 4.93 10.33 4.90
CA GLY A 55 5.98 11.21 4.36
C GLY A 55 5.46 12.41 3.56
N ALA A 56 4.14 12.60 3.45
CA ALA A 56 3.53 13.73 2.76
C ALA A 56 3.20 14.92 3.67
N ASP A 57 3.41 14.79 4.97
CA ASP A 57 3.41 15.94 5.85
C ASP A 57 4.77 16.63 5.73
N GLU A 58 4.80 17.76 5.00
CA GLU A 58 5.97 18.63 4.98
C GLU A 58 6.18 19.19 6.39
N PRO A 59 7.42 19.25 6.92
CA PRO A 59 7.66 20.00 8.13
C PRO A 59 7.20 21.43 7.86
N LYS A 60 6.22 21.92 8.63
CA LYS A 60 5.90 23.35 8.67
C LYS A 60 7.23 24.05 8.89
N ALA A 61 7.67 24.84 7.92
CA ALA A 61 8.87 25.65 8.05
C ALA A 61 8.72 26.43 9.36
N ASP A 62 9.56 26.10 10.34
CA ASP A 62 9.66 26.85 11.57
C ASP A 62 10.29 28.19 11.18
N HIS A 63 9.45 29.18 10.90
CA HIS A 63 9.85 30.58 10.86
C HIS A 63 10.07 31.04 12.31
N GLY A 64 11.11 30.48 12.94
CA GLY A 64 11.62 30.93 14.22
C GLY A 64 12.35 32.26 14.03
N HIS A 65 11.86 33.28 14.75
CA HIS A 65 12.43 34.62 14.90
C HIS A 65 13.78 34.60 15.64
#